data_AF-A0A958F6Y1-F1
#
_entry.id   AF-A0A958F6Y1-F1
#
_cell.length_a   1.000
_cell.length_b   1.000
_cell.length_c   1.000
_cell.angle_alpha   90.00
_cell.angle_beta   90.00
_cell.angle_gamma   90.00
#
_symmetry.space_group_name_H-M   'P 1'
#
loop_
_entity.id
_entity.type
_entity.pdbx_description
1 polymer ?
#
loop_
_entity_poly.entity_id
_entity_poly.type
_entity_poly.pdbx_seq_one_letter_code
_entity_poly.pdbx_strand_id
1 'polypeptide(L)'
;MIRNRSLFISMLVLLLAFMFTSPPTRAADAEEIIKNIQKKYKSAKTVRIQFKETALYKLTNTMTEVSGTLQMEGEAKFRLDSEDQVIVNDGKNVWRYNKLNNQVLIDYAKKTEQDVMLSNFLYEIKDHYFGQIIEEKKEGGVKKYAIKLTPRPNEQSFFTSVKIWVQDKTWEIEEVVYTDYNGNETTYIIEKIEFNPNFTTAVFSFTPPEGIQVVDLRF
;
A
#
# COMPACT_ATOMS: atom_id res chain seq x y z
N MET A 1 -60.50 -8.97 -34.40
CA MET A 1 -59.83 -9.28 -33.12
C MET A 1 -58.29 -9.19 -33.21
N ILE A 2 -57.72 -8.24 -33.96
CA ILE A 2 -56.25 -8.19 -34.26
C ILE A 2 -55.58 -6.91 -33.72
N ARG A 3 -56.35 -5.90 -33.27
CA ARG A 3 -55.83 -4.56 -32.96
C ARG A 3 -55.13 -4.42 -31.58
N ASN A 4 -55.18 -5.44 -30.72
CA ASN A 4 -54.60 -5.40 -29.36
C ASN A 4 -53.25 -6.14 -29.23
N ARG A 5 -52.82 -6.90 -30.24
CA ARG A 5 -51.55 -7.65 -30.20
C ARG A 5 -50.32 -6.77 -30.42
N SER A 6 -50.44 -5.72 -31.22
CA SER A 6 -49.36 -4.75 -31.50
C SER A 6 -49.01 -3.90 -30.26
N LEU A 7 -50.03 -3.46 -29.51
CA LEU A 7 -49.85 -2.69 -28.27
C LEU A 7 -49.17 -3.49 -27.15
N PHE A 8 -49.49 -4.79 -27.02
CA PHE A 8 -48.85 -5.68 -26.04
C PHE A 8 -47.37 -5.95 -26.36
N ILE A 9 -47.03 -6.12 -27.65
CA ILE A 9 -45.64 -6.34 -28.08
C ILE A 9 -44.81 -5.05 -27.89
N SER A 10 -45.40 -3.88 -28.16
CA SER A 10 -44.72 -2.59 -27.97
C SER A 10 -44.46 -2.27 -26.48
N MET A 11 -45.36 -2.69 -25.58
CA MET A 11 -45.20 -2.54 -24.13
C MET A 11 -44.18 -3.54 -23.54
N LEU A 12 -44.05 -4.73 -24.11
CA LEU A 12 -43.07 -5.74 -23.69
C LEU A 12 -41.63 -5.35 -24.11
N VAL A 13 -41.45 -4.72 -25.27
CA VAL A 13 -40.14 -4.20 -25.73
C VAL A 13 -39.69 -3.01 -24.87
N LEU A 14 -40.61 -2.19 -24.38
CA LEU A 14 -40.29 -1.08 -23.47
C LEU A 14 -39.88 -1.55 -22.06
N LEU A 15 -40.43 -2.68 -21.59
CA LEU A 15 -40.06 -3.27 -20.29
C LEU A 15 -38.68 -3.97 -20.33
N LEU A 16 -38.29 -4.56 -21.46
CA LEU A 16 -36.95 -5.16 -21.63
C LEU A 16 -35.83 -4.12 -21.76
N ALA A 17 -36.13 -2.90 -22.21
CA ALA A 17 -35.15 -1.81 -22.28
C ALA A 17 -34.72 -1.27 -20.89
N PHE A 18 -35.50 -1.55 -19.84
CA PHE A 18 -35.19 -1.11 -18.47
C PHE A 18 -34.37 -2.13 -17.65
N MET A 19 -34.12 -3.35 -18.16
CA MET A 19 -33.37 -4.37 -17.42
C MET A 19 -31.84 -4.33 -17.62
N PHE A 20 -31.32 -3.37 -18.39
CA PHE A 20 -29.88 -3.25 -18.67
C PHE A 20 -29.23 -1.97 -18.14
N THR A 21 -29.88 -1.24 -17.23
CA THR A 21 -29.20 -0.16 -16.48
C THR A 21 -28.49 -0.76 -15.29
N SER A 22 -27.33 -1.38 -15.50
CA SER A 22 -26.37 -1.60 -14.43
C SER A 22 -26.06 -0.22 -13.81
N PRO A 23 -26.14 -0.03 -12.48
CA PRO A 23 -25.71 1.23 -11.88
C PRO A 23 -24.26 1.48 -12.31
N PRO A 24 -23.89 2.73 -12.68
CA PRO A 24 -22.51 3.04 -13.02
C PRO A 24 -21.64 2.58 -11.85
N THR A 25 -20.81 1.59 -12.12
CA THR A 25 -19.88 1.05 -11.15
C THR A 25 -18.98 2.21 -10.72
N ARG A 26 -18.93 2.49 -9.40
CA ARG A 26 -18.07 3.46 -8.70
C ARG A 26 -16.56 3.28 -8.93
N ALA A 27 -16.16 2.47 -9.92
CA ALA A 27 -14.79 2.21 -10.31
C ALA A 27 -14.07 3.46 -10.85
N ALA A 28 -14.81 4.37 -11.51
CA ALA A 28 -14.25 5.64 -11.97
C ALA A 28 -13.70 6.51 -10.82
N ASP A 29 -14.34 6.46 -9.64
CA ASP A 29 -13.90 7.23 -8.46
C ASP A 29 -12.68 6.60 -7.79
N ALA A 30 -12.59 5.27 -7.74
CA ALA A 30 -11.49 4.55 -7.08
C ALA A 30 -10.13 4.79 -7.75
N GLU A 31 -10.09 4.67 -9.09
CA GLU A 31 -8.87 4.87 -9.88
C GLU A 31 -8.40 6.34 -9.82
N GLU A 32 -9.32 7.31 -9.77
CA GLU A 32 -8.97 8.71 -9.59
C GLU A 32 -8.36 8.97 -8.20
N ILE A 33 -8.94 8.39 -7.14
CA ILE A 33 -8.38 8.48 -5.79
C ILE A 33 -6.97 7.88 -5.75
N ILE A 34 -6.77 6.67 -6.29
CA ILE A 34 -5.44 6.02 -6.35
C ILE A 34 -4.43 6.88 -7.11
N LYS A 35 -4.83 7.45 -8.25
CA LYS A 35 -4.00 8.38 -9.02
C LYS A 35 -3.60 9.60 -8.20
N ASN A 36 -4.52 10.16 -7.41
CA ASN A 36 -4.26 11.33 -6.56
C ASN A 36 -3.36 10.99 -5.37
N ILE A 37 -3.51 9.82 -4.75
CA ILE A 37 -2.60 9.27 -3.74
C ILE A 37 -1.19 9.18 -4.36
N GLN A 38 -1.02 8.41 -5.44
CA GLN A 38 0.29 8.23 -6.06
C GLN A 38 0.93 9.57 -6.46
N LYS A 39 0.13 10.53 -6.98
CA LYS A 39 0.61 11.88 -7.31
C LYS A 39 1.10 12.62 -6.07
N LYS A 40 0.38 12.58 -4.95
CA LYS A 40 0.78 13.25 -3.70
C LYS A 40 2.11 12.70 -3.20
N TYR A 41 2.24 11.38 -3.08
CA TYR A 41 3.45 10.75 -2.57
C TYR A 41 4.65 10.95 -3.51
N LYS A 42 4.48 10.81 -4.84
CA LYS A 42 5.53 11.13 -5.83
C LYS A 42 5.94 12.60 -5.86
N SER A 43 5.05 13.52 -5.49
CA SER A 43 5.37 14.97 -5.49
C SER A 43 6.25 15.40 -4.32
N ALA A 44 6.30 14.60 -3.25
CA ALA A 44 7.11 14.89 -2.08
C ALA A 44 8.58 14.51 -2.32
N LYS A 45 9.50 15.42 -1.98
CA LYS A 45 10.94 15.16 -2.03
C LYS A 45 11.36 14.17 -0.95
N THR A 46 10.81 14.37 0.24
CA THR A 46 11.04 13.53 1.41
C THR A 46 9.72 13.21 2.09
N VAL A 47 9.63 12.05 2.72
CA VAL A 47 8.47 11.64 3.51
C VAL A 47 8.98 10.97 4.78
N ARG A 48 8.37 11.29 5.94
CA ARG A 48 8.56 10.57 7.20
C ARG A 48 7.21 10.02 7.65
N ILE A 49 7.18 8.74 7.99
CA ILE A 49 6.00 8.02 8.45
C ILE A 49 6.36 7.33 9.76
N GLN A 50 5.62 7.62 10.82
CA GLN A 50 5.62 6.83 12.05
C GLN A 50 4.43 5.90 11.98
N PHE A 51 4.67 4.62 12.25
CA PHE A 51 3.64 3.60 12.12
C PHE A 51 3.72 2.58 13.24
N LYS A 52 2.58 1.91 13.43
CA LYS A 52 2.43 0.72 14.23
C LYS A 52 2.02 -0.43 13.32
N GLU A 53 2.84 -1.47 13.28
CA GLU A 53 2.60 -2.71 12.53
C GLU A 53 1.97 -3.77 13.45
N THR A 54 1.01 -4.51 12.92
CA THR A 54 0.45 -5.71 13.56
C THR A 54 0.39 -6.83 12.53
N ALA A 55 1.02 -7.97 12.82
CA ALA A 55 0.95 -9.15 11.96
C ALA A 55 0.13 -10.25 12.65
N LEU A 56 -0.95 -10.68 11.99
CA LEU A 56 -1.81 -11.77 12.41
C LEU A 56 -1.54 -13.00 11.54
N TYR A 57 -1.03 -14.05 12.17
CA TYR A 57 -0.81 -15.34 11.53
C TYR A 57 -2.04 -16.22 11.70
N LYS A 58 -2.78 -16.44 10.62
CA LYS A 58 -4.13 -17.04 10.68
C LYS A 58 -4.13 -18.49 11.11
N LEU A 59 -3.11 -19.24 10.71
CA LEU A 59 -2.97 -20.66 11.04
C LEU A 59 -2.77 -20.89 12.55
N THR A 60 -1.99 -20.03 13.21
CA THR A 60 -1.64 -20.16 14.63
C THR A 60 -2.45 -19.24 15.54
N ASN A 61 -3.25 -18.33 14.94
CA ASN A 61 -3.93 -17.24 15.63
C ASN A 61 -2.99 -16.42 16.54
N THR A 62 -1.75 -16.25 16.10
CA THR A 62 -0.72 -15.48 16.81
C THR A 62 -0.67 -14.07 16.25
N MET A 63 -0.52 -13.09 17.13
CA MET A 63 -0.39 -11.68 16.78
C MET A 63 0.94 -11.14 17.27
N THR A 64 1.64 -10.42 16.42
CA THR A 64 2.84 -9.65 16.80
C THR A 64 2.61 -8.18 16.51
N GLU A 65 3.30 -7.32 17.25
CA GLU A 65 3.18 -5.88 17.15
C GLU A 65 4.57 -5.25 17.18
N VAL A 66 4.82 -4.31 16.28
CA VAL A 66 6.10 -3.60 16.18
C VAL A 66 5.81 -2.14 15.83
N SER A 67 6.46 -1.21 16.52
CA SER A 67 6.45 0.20 16.11
C SER A 67 7.68 0.52 15.26
N GLY A 68 7.54 1.48 14.35
CA GLY A 68 8.64 1.88 13.50
C GLY A 68 8.50 3.24 12.86
N THR A 69 9.59 3.67 12.23
CA THR A 69 9.66 4.89 11.43
C THR A 69 10.20 4.54 10.05
N LEU A 70 9.48 4.96 9.02
CA LEU A 70 9.90 4.92 7.63
C LEU A 70 10.24 6.34 7.15
N GLN A 71 11.43 6.52 6.62
CA GLN A 71 11.90 7.75 5.99
C GLN A 71 12.22 7.46 4.53
N MET A 72 11.79 8.34 3.61
CA MET A 72 11.98 8.14 2.17
C MET A 72 12.45 9.45 1.51
N GLU A 73 13.35 9.35 0.54
CA GLU A 73 13.77 10.43 -0.35
C GLU A 73 13.65 9.95 -1.81
N GLY A 74 12.61 10.43 -2.49
CA GLY A 74 12.20 9.89 -3.79
C GLY A 74 11.91 8.39 -3.76
N GLU A 75 12.04 7.75 -4.92
CA GLU A 75 11.80 6.30 -5.10
C GLU A 75 13.03 5.44 -4.78
N ALA A 76 14.21 6.05 -4.64
CA ALA A 76 15.49 5.32 -4.60
C ALA A 76 16.05 5.12 -3.19
N LYS A 77 15.73 6.01 -2.24
CA LYS A 77 16.30 5.96 -0.89
C LYS A 77 15.23 5.82 0.16
N PHE A 78 15.46 4.94 1.11
CA PHE A 78 14.62 4.82 2.28
C PHE A 78 15.40 4.33 3.49
N ARG A 79 14.83 4.55 4.67
CA ARG A 79 15.28 3.98 5.93
C ARG A 79 14.08 3.55 6.75
N LEU A 80 14.06 2.30 7.16
CA LEU A 80 13.13 1.72 8.11
C LEU A 80 13.88 1.47 9.41
N ASP A 81 13.43 2.06 10.50
CA ASP A 81 13.86 1.71 11.85
C ASP A 81 12.66 1.16 12.61
N SER A 82 12.74 -0.09 13.03
CA SER A 82 11.75 -0.72 13.92
C SER A 82 12.46 -1.27 15.17
N GLU A 83 11.69 -1.84 16.10
CA GLU A 83 12.23 -2.43 17.33
C GLU A 83 13.18 -3.61 17.05
N ASP A 84 12.90 -4.39 16.01
CA ASP A 84 13.55 -5.66 15.68
C ASP A 84 14.55 -5.58 14.51
N GLN A 85 14.43 -4.57 13.65
CA GLN A 85 15.30 -4.43 12.48
C GLN A 85 15.61 -2.97 12.10
N VAL A 86 16.66 -2.80 11.31
CA VAL A 86 16.92 -1.59 10.54
C VAL A 86 17.12 -1.98 9.09
N ILE A 87 16.43 -1.33 8.17
CA ILE A 87 16.65 -1.48 6.73
C ILE A 87 17.03 -0.11 6.18
N VAL A 88 18.16 -0.02 5.49
CA VAL A 88 18.60 1.23 4.87
C VAL A 88 18.90 0.99 3.40
N ASN A 89 18.36 1.83 2.53
CA ASN A 89 18.67 1.87 1.11
C ASN A 89 19.20 3.27 0.76
N ASP A 90 20.44 3.33 0.27
CA ASP A 90 21.12 4.58 -0.11
C ASP A 90 20.96 4.93 -1.61
N GLY A 91 20.20 4.13 -2.35
CA GLY A 91 20.02 4.19 -3.80
C GLY A 91 21.00 3.31 -4.60
N LYS A 92 21.98 2.68 -3.94
CA LYS A 92 22.96 1.78 -4.55
C LYS A 92 23.04 0.43 -3.83
N ASN A 93 22.99 0.42 -2.52
CA ASN A 93 23.04 -0.76 -1.67
C ASN A 93 21.83 -0.75 -0.71
N VAL A 94 21.44 -1.94 -0.28
CA VAL A 94 20.49 -2.14 0.81
C VAL A 94 21.18 -2.90 1.94
N TRP A 95 21.04 -2.39 3.15
CA TRP A 95 21.46 -3.05 4.38
C TRP A 95 20.23 -3.51 5.15
N ARG A 96 20.26 -4.76 5.63
CA ARG A 96 19.25 -5.33 6.51
C ARG A 96 19.92 -5.76 7.79
N TYR A 97 19.75 -4.98 8.85
CA TYR A 97 20.23 -5.33 10.17
C TYR A 97 19.10 -5.96 10.98
N ASN A 98 19.21 -7.25 11.25
CA ASN A 98 18.34 -7.93 12.19
C ASN A 98 18.95 -7.81 13.60
N LYS A 99 18.27 -7.07 14.49
CA LYS A 99 18.76 -6.78 15.85
C LYS A 99 18.70 -8.01 16.75
N LEU A 100 17.75 -8.91 16.50
CA LEU A 100 17.57 -10.14 17.29
C LEU A 100 18.70 -11.14 17.02
N ASN A 101 19.13 -11.24 15.76
CA ASN A 101 20.14 -12.19 15.32
C ASN A 101 21.56 -11.62 15.29
N ASN A 102 21.73 -10.32 15.58
CA ASN A 102 22.99 -9.61 15.43
C ASN A 102 23.70 -9.92 14.10
N GLN A 103 22.95 -9.73 13.00
CA GLN A 103 23.45 -9.98 11.65
C GLN A 103 23.03 -8.85 10.70
N VAL A 104 23.97 -8.41 9.88
CA VAL A 104 23.75 -7.49 8.78
C VAL A 104 23.88 -8.26 7.47
N LEU A 105 22.86 -8.17 6.63
CA LEU A 105 22.94 -8.54 5.22
C LEU A 105 23.13 -7.26 4.39
N ILE A 106 23.99 -7.30 3.39
CA ILE A 106 24.15 -6.22 2.40
C ILE A 106 24.02 -6.78 0.99
N ASP A 107 23.22 -6.11 0.16
CA ASP A 107 23.02 -6.42 -1.27
C ASP A 107 23.00 -5.12 -2.08
N TYR A 108 23.04 -5.22 -3.40
CA TYR A 108 22.73 -4.12 -4.30
C TYR A 108 21.26 -3.75 -4.18
N ALA A 109 20.97 -2.44 -4.24
CA ALA A 109 19.60 -1.95 -4.35
C ALA A 109 19.04 -2.38 -5.72
N LYS A 110 18.49 -3.59 -5.79
CA LYS A 110 17.70 -4.06 -6.91
C LYS A 110 16.26 -3.63 -6.67
N LYS A 111 15.48 -3.41 -7.74
CA LYS A 111 14.02 -3.40 -7.64
C LYS A 111 13.55 -4.83 -7.39
N THR A 112 13.80 -5.37 -6.20
CA THR A 112 13.18 -6.62 -5.75
C THR A 112 11.88 -6.27 -5.03
N GLU A 113 10.81 -7.01 -5.34
CA GLU A 113 9.45 -6.77 -4.85
C GLU A 113 9.34 -6.82 -3.31
N GLN A 114 10.31 -7.45 -2.64
CA GLN A 114 10.33 -7.68 -1.20
C GLN A 114 10.87 -6.51 -0.37
N ASP A 115 11.53 -5.52 -0.97
CA ASP A 115 12.60 -4.85 -0.21
C ASP A 115 12.13 -3.83 0.83
N VAL A 116 11.01 -3.12 0.64
CA VAL A 116 10.18 -2.51 1.71
C VAL A 116 8.76 -2.33 1.16
N MET A 117 7.86 -3.22 1.59
CA MET A 117 6.46 -3.31 1.16
C MET A 117 5.72 -1.96 1.16
N LEU A 118 5.96 -1.10 2.16
CA LEU A 118 5.25 0.18 2.27
C LEU A 118 5.82 1.25 1.33
N SER A 119 7.12 1.27 1.09
CA SER A 119 7.76 2.32 0.27
C SER A 119 7.46 2.16 -1.21
N ASN A 120 7.65 0.96 -1.77
CA ASN A 120 7.35 0.67 -3.17
C ASN A 120 5.85 0.80 -3.45
N PHE A 121 5.02 0.34 -2.50
CA PHE A 121 3.58 0.46 -2.59
C PHE A 121 3.16 1.91 -2.81
N LEU A 122 3.59 2.86 -1.98
CA LEU A 122 3.14 4.27 -2.06
C LEU A 122 3.46 4.98 -3.40
N TYR A 123 4.52 4.56 -4.09
CA TYR A 123 4.93 5.20 -5.35
C TYR A 123 4.33 4.54 -6.59
N GLU A 124 4.02 3.24 -6.59
CA GLU A 124 3.63 2.52 -7.81
C GLU A 124 2.23 1.88 -7.70
N ILE A 125 1.37 2.32 -6.76
CA ILE A 125 0.02 1.73 -6.51
C ILE A 125 -0.77 1.54 -7.81
N LYS A 126 -0.93 2.58 -8.63
CA LYS A 126 -1.79 2.49 -9.83
C LYS A 126 -1.21 1.53 -10.87
N ASP A 127 0.11 1.38 -10.88
CA ASP A 127 0.84 0.66 -11.90
C ASP A 127 0.68 -0.86 -11.68
N HIS A 128 0.58 -1.30 -10.42
CA HIS A 128 0.48 -2.72 -10.05
C HIS A 128 -0.91 -3.17 -9.56
N TYR A 129 -1.84 -2.26 -9.22
CA TYR A 129 -3.11 -2.62 -8.61
C TYR A 129 -4.33 -2.01 -9.31
N PHE A 130 -5.45 -2.74 -9.27
CA PHE A 130 -6.80 -2.21 -9.55
C PHE A 130 -7.49 -1.78 -8.26
N GLY A 131 -8.21 -0.66 -8.31
CA GLY A 131 -8.93 -0.10 -7.17
C GLY A 131 -10.43 -0.36 -7.13
N GLN A 132 -10.94 -0.64 -5.93
CA GLN A 132 -12.37 -0.64 -5.64
C GLN A 132 -12.65 0.05 -4.31
N ILE A 133 -13.47 1.09 -4.30
CA ILE A 133 -14.00 1.65 -3.05
C ILE A 133 -14.96 0.62 -2.45
N ILE A 134 -14.63 0.13 -1.26
CA ILE A 134 -15.45 -0.85 -0.54
C ILE A 134 -16.24 -0.20 0.61
N GLU A 135 -15.80 0.95 1.10
CA GLU A 135 -16.46 1.68 2.19
C GLU A 135 -16.21 3.18 2.11
N GLU A 136 -17.17 3.96 2.60
CA GLU A 136 -17.05 5.39 2.84
C GLU A 136 -17.45 5.69 4.29
N LYS A 137 -16.58 6.38 5.03
CA LYS A 137 -16.83 6.77 6.42
C LYS A 137 -16.65 8.27 6.58
N LYS A 138 -17.41 8.89 7.49
CA LYS A 138 -17.15 10.25 7.97
C LYS A 138 -16.95 10.23 9.47
N GLU A 139 -15.77 10.63 9.92
CA GLU A 139 -15.37 10.56 11.33
C GLU A 139 -14.66 11.86 11.71
N GLY A 140 -15.05 12.48 12.82
CA GLY A 140 -14.50 13.78 13.23
C GLY A 140 -14.68 14.90 12.19
N GLY A 141 -15.67 14.78 11.30
CA GLY A 141 -15.87 15.72 10.19
C GLY A 141 -15.04 15.42 8.93
N VAL A 142 -14.08 14.50 8.99
CA VAL A 142 -13.23 14.09 7.87
C VAL A 142 -13.87 12.92 7.14
N LYS A 143 -14.06 13.06 5.82
CA LYS A 143 -14.52 11.97 4.95
C LYS A 143 -13.33 11.07 4.60
N LYS A 144 -13.53 9.77 4.60
CA LYS A 144 -12.52 8.74 4.34
C LYS A 144 -13.07 7.66 3.42
N TYR A 145 -12.20 7.05 2.63
CA TYR A 145 -12.50 5.92 1.76
C TYR A 145 -11.70 4.70 2.20
N ALA A 146 -12.36 3.54 2.28
CA ALA A 146 -11.66 2.27 2.26
C ALA A 146 -11.59 1.77 0.82
N ILE A 147 -10.39 1.52 0.33
CA ILE A 147 -10.14 1.04 -1.04
C ILE A 147 -9.49 -0.32 -0.95
N LYS A 148 -10.12 -1.32 -1.57
CA LYS A 148 -9.50 -2.61 -1.84
C LYS A 148 -8.70 -2.52 -3.14
N LEU A 149 -7.45 -2.93 -3.06
CA LEU A 149 -6.49 -3.00 -4.14
C LEU A 149 -6.21 -4.46 -4.43
N THR A 150 -6.39 -4.85 -5.69
CA THR A 150 -6.10 -6.21 -6.16
C THR A 150 -4.96 -6.14 -7.16
N PRO A 151 -3.91 -6.97 -7.03
CA PRO A 151 -2.83 -7.01 -8.02
C PRO A 151 -3.38 -7.20 -9.44
N ARG A 152 -2.79 -6.52 -10.42
CA ARG A 152 -3.14 -6.69 -11.83
C ARG A 152 -2.72 -8.10 -12.32
N PRO A 153 -3.33 -8.63 -13.40
CA PRO A 153 -2.91 -9.90 -13.98
C PRO A 153 -1.40 -9.89 -14.33
N ASN A 154 -0.73 -10.99 -14.04
CA ASN A 154 0.72 -11.22 -14.24
C ASN A 154 1.66 -10.46 -13.28
N GLU A 155 1.14 -9.67 -12.34
CA GLU A 155 1.95 -9.17 -11.23
C GLU A 155 2.32 -10.34 -10.32
N GLN A 156 3.61 -10.51 -10.08
CA GLN A 156 4.06 -11.41 -9.01
C GLN A 156 3.83 -10.67 -7.70
N SER A 157 2.81 -11.10 -6.95
CA SER A 157 2.46 -10.49 -5.68
C SER A 157 2.47 -11.55 -4.61
N PHE A 158 3.07 -11.23 -3.46
CA PHE A 158 2.97 -12.05 -2.25
C PHE A 158 1.59 -11.93 -1.59
N PHE A 159 0.78 -10.96 -2.02
CA PHE A 159 -0.52 -10.62 -1.44
C PHE A 159 -1.67 -10.88 -2.40
N THR A 160 -2.78 -11.37 -1.85
CA THR A 160 -4.04 -11.53 -2.56
C THR A 160 -4.80 -10.21 -2.67
N SER A 161 -4.65 -9.33 -1.67
CA SER A 161 -5.18 -7.96 -1.72
C SER A 161 -4.47 -7.04 -0.73
N VAL A 162 -4.58 -5.74 -0.99
CA VAL A 162 -4.24 -4.68 -0.05
C VAL A 162 -5.47 -3.82 0.20
N LYS A 163 -5.79 -3.51 1.45
CA LYS A 163 -6.85 -2.55 1.80
C LYS A 163 -6.19 -1.30 2.33
N ILE A 164 -6.58 -0.13 1.84
CA ILE A 164 -6.12 1.16 2.37
C ILE A 164 -7.29 1.97 2.90
N TRP A 165 -7.07 2.69 3.99
CA TRP A 165 -7.91 3.80 4.40
C TRP A 165 -7.23 5.12 4.06
N VAL A 166 -7.94 5.98 3.35
CA VAL A 166 -7.43 7.27 2.87
C VAL A 166 -8.41 8.40 3.16
N GLN A 167 -7.89 9.54 3.60
CA GLN A 167 -8.68 10.75 3.78
C GLN A 167 -9.02 11.42 2.44
N ASP A 168 -10.27 11.86 2.31
CA ASP A 168 -10.76 12.65 1.18
C ASP A 168 -10.01 13.99 1.10
N LYS A 169 -9.73 14.46 -0.12
CA LYS A 169 -9.03 15.71 -0.47
C LYS A 169 -7.55 15.77 -0.09
N THR A 170 -7.18 15.32 1.12
CA THR A 170 -5.77 15.31 1.55
C THR A 170 -5.01 14.13 0.98
N TRP A 171 -5.70 13.02 0.64
CA TRP A 171 -5.12 11.79 0.10
C TRP A 171 -4.05 11.16 1.00
N GLU A 172 -4.17 11.39 2.30
CA GLU A 172 -3.28 10.81 3.31
C GLU A 172 -3.79 9.44 3.70
N ILE A 173 -2.91 8.44 3.60
CA ILE A 173 -3.19 7.07 4.01
C ILE A 173 -3.05 6.99 5.53
N GLU A 174 -4.06 6.40 6.18
CA GLU A 174 -4.12 6.21 7.63
C GLU A 174 -3.89 4.76 8.03
N GLU A 175 -4.29 3.82 7.19
CA GLU A 175 -4.16 2.38 7.45
C GLU A 175 -3.86 1.65 6.13
N VAL A 176 -2.97 0.67 6.18
CA VAL A 176 -2.72 -0.28 5.10
C VAL A 176 -2.80 -1.70 5.66
N VAL A 177 -3.60 -2.56 5.05
CA VAL A 177 -3.73 -3.97 5.42
C VAL A 177 -3.36 -4.83 4.23
N TYR A 178 -2.29 -5.61 4.35
CA TYR A 178 -1.89 -6.61 3.38
C TYR A 178 -2.45 -7.97 3.79
N THR A 179 -3.04 -8.70 2.83
CA THR A 179 -3.51 -10.06 3.05
C THR A 179 -2.77 -11.01 2.11
N ASP A 180 -2.09 -12.02 2.65
CA ASP A 180 -1.37 -13.03 1.85
C ASP A 180 -2.29 -14.20 1.39
N TYR A 181 -1.72 -15.16 0.67
CA TYR A 181 -2.45 -16.35 0.21
C TYR A 181 -2.84 -17.33 1.32
N ASN A 182 -2.19 -17.26 2.47
CA ASN A 182 -2.52 -18.04 3.65
C ASN A 182 -3.59 -17.34 4.52
N GLY A 183 -4.01 -16.13 4.11
CA GLY A 183 -4.94 -15.29 4.86
C GLY A 183 -4.31 -14.62 6.08
N ASN A 184 -2.98 -14.60 6.19
CA ASN A 184 -2.30 -13.78 7.18
C ASN A 184 -2.51 -12.30 6.85
N GLU A 185 -2.61 -11.47 7.88
CA GLU A 185 -2.83 -10.04 7.73
C GLU A 185 -1.70 -9.25 8.37
N THR A 186 -1.08 -8.35 7.61
CA THR A 186 -0.15 -7.35 8.15
C THR A 186 -0.82 -5.98 8.03
N THR A 187 -1.09 -5.36 9.18
CA THR A 187 -1.74 -4.06 9.29
C THR A 187 -0.72 -3.01 9.70
N TYR A 188 -0.61 -1.92 8.94
CA TYR A 188 0.14 -0.73 9.28
C TYR A 188 -0.84 0.40 9.60
N ILE A 189 -0.83 0.88 10.84
CA ILE A 189 -1.54 2.09 11.26
C ILE A 189 -0.56 3.25 11.22
N ILE A 190 -0.89 4.29 10.45
CA ILE A 190 -0.06 5.49 10.34
C ILE A 190 -0.38 6.43 11.50
N GLU A 191 0.55 6.55 12.44
CA GLU A 191 0.40 7.42 13.61
C GLU A 191 0.75 8.87 13.26
N LYS A 192 1.74 9.07 12.38
CA LYS A 192 2.15 10.39 11.90
C LYS A 192 2.72 10.30 10.50
N ILE A 193 2.36 11.26 9.65
CA ILE A 193 2.97 11.45 8.34
C ILE A 193 3.42 12.90 8.15
N GLU A 194 4.63 13.08 7.64
CA GLU A 194 5.21 14.39 7.33
C GLU A 194 5.72 14.37 5.88
N PHE A 195 5.24 15.33 5.08
CA PHE A 195 5.71 15.52 3.71
C PHE A 195 6.72 16.67 3.65
N ASN A 196 7.80 16.45 2.91
CA ASN A 196 8.95 17.34 2.78
C ASN A 196 9.64 17.74 4.11
N PRO A 197 9.80 16.85 5.12
CA PRO A 197 10.65 17.15 6.27
C PRO A 197 12.11 17.32 5.83
N ASN A 198 12.85 18.20 6.50
CA ASN A 198 14.28 18.33 6.27
C ASN A 198 15.02 17.08 6.77
N PHE A 199 15.76 16.42 5.89
CA PHE A 199 16.66 15.32 6.21
C PHE A 199 18.11 15.77 6.06
N THR A 200 18.97 15.29 6.95
CA THR A 200 20.42 15.34 6.74
C THR A 200 20.84 14.23 5.79
N THR A 201 21.91 14.41 5.03
CA THR A 201 22.44 13.38 4.12
C THR A 201 22.77 12.06 4.81
N ALA A 202 23.08 12.09 6.10
CA ALA A 202 23.40 10.91 6.92
C ALA A 202 22.20 9.97 7.20
N VAL A 203 20.95 10.39 6.93
CA VAL A 203 19.76 9.56 7.22
C VAL A 203 19.83 8.21 6.51
N PHE A 204 20.24 8.20 5.25
CA PHE A 204 20.29 7.01 4.41
C PHE A 204 21.67 6.33 4.41
N SER A 205 22.52 6.66 5.37
CA SER A 205 23.79 5.96 5.58
C SER A 205 23.63 4.92 6.68
N PHE A 206 24.26 3.76 6.49
CA PHE A 206 24.30 2.69 7.49
C PHE A 206 25.74 2.26 7.76
N THR A 207 26.08 2.12 9.04
CA THR A 207 27.34 1.54 9.49
C THR A 207 26.99 0.38 10.41
N PRO A 208 27.39 -0.86 10.07
CA PRO A 208 27.19 -2.01 10.95
C PRO A 208 27.79 -1.74 12.35
N PRO A 209 27.07 -2.05 13.43
CA PRO A 209 27.65 -2.01 14.77
C PRO A 209 28.88 -2.92 14.88
N GLU A 210 29.80 -2.56 15.79
CA GLU A 210 31.02 -3.34 16.02
C GLU A 210 30.69 -4.75 16.52
N GLY A 211 31.46 -5.75 16.07
CA GLY A 211 31.31 -7.15 16.51
C GLY A 211 30.15 -7.93 15.88
N ILE A 212 29.43 -7.33 14.92
CA ILE A 212 28.29 -7.96 14.23
C ILE A 212 28.73 -8.70 12.97
N GLN A 213 28.11 -9.86 12.71
CA GLN A 213 28.34 -10.60 11.47
C GLN A 213 27.77 -9.82 10.28
N VAL A 214 28.62 -9.58 9.27
CA VAL A 214 28.21 -8.98 8.00
C VAL A 214 28.29 -10.04 6.90
N VAL A 215 27.18 -10.27 6.21
CA VAL A 215 27.11 -11.15 5.03
C VAL A 215 26.90 -10.28 3.81
N ASP A 216 27.88 -10.27 2.92
CA ASP A 216 27.87 -9.48 1.68
C ASP A 216 27.42 -10.33 0.49
N LEU A 217 26.27 -9.97 -0.08
CA LEU A 217 25.61 -10.66 -1.20
C LEU A 217 25.80 -9.90 -2.52
N ARG A 218 26.67 -8.88 -2.56
CA ARG A 218 26.95 -8.10 -3.77
C ARG A 218 27.93 -8.82 -4.69
N PHE A 219 27.41 -9.75 -5.49
CA PHE A 219 28.14 -10.47 -6.53
C PHE A 219 27.63 -10.16 -7.94
#